data_AF-A0A7C4KQ33-F1
#
_entry.id   AF-A0A7C4KQ33-F1
#
_cell.length_a   1.000
_cell.length_b   1.000
_cell.length_c   1.000
_cell.angle_alpha   90.00
_cell.angle_beta   90.00
_cell.angle_gamma   90.00
#
_symmetry.space_group_name_H-M   'P 1'
#
loop_
_entity.id
_entity.type
_entity.pdbx_description
1 polymer ?
#
loop_
_entity_poly.entity_id
_entity_poly.type
_entity_poly.pdbx_seq_one_letter_code
_entity_poly.pdbx_strand_id
1 'polypeptide(L)'
;MRTERVFDMWRRGEVTLAELRGITPAEMEAARAAAGKLMQAGALREAEEILAGLALYDPFQSATWRLLEDLYRRRGNLESARLFCDIGRAVA
;
A
#
# COMPACT_ATOMS: atom_id res chain seq x y z
N MET A 1 -18.69 -22.28 9.19
CA MET A 1 -19.63 -21.42 8.44
C MET A 1 -19.26 -19.94 8.33
N ARG A 2 -18.96 -19.18 9.41
CA ARG A 2 -18.65 -17.73 9.26
C ARG A 2 -17.30 -17.44 8.57
N THR A 3 -16.30 -18.30 8.79
CA THR A 3 -14.92 -18.13 8.29
C THR A 3 -14.76 -18.46 6.81
N GLU A 4 -15.46 -19.48 6.31
CA GLU A 4 -15.42 -19.87 4.89
C GLU A 4 -16.01 -18.80 3.98
N ARG A 5 -17.12 -18.19 4.42
CA ARG A 5 -17.77 -17.11 3.67
C ARG A 5 -16.86 -15.90 3.49
N VAL A 6 -16.14 -15.51 4.55
CA VAL A 6 -15.25 -14.34 4.55
C VAL A 6 -13.99 -14.61 3.71
N PHE A 7 -13.46 -15.82 3.73
CA PHE A 7 -12.34 -16.22 2.86
C PHE A 7 -12.74 -16.24 1.37
N ASP A 8 -13.96 -16.67 1.05
CA ASP A 8 -14.50 -16.61 -0.30
C ASP A 8 -14.70 -15.18 -0.80
N MET A 9 -15.15 -14.26 0.07
CA MET A 9 -15.25 -12.83 -0.25
C MET A 9 -13.87 -12.25 -0.63
N TRP A 10 -12.82 -12.60 0.12
CA TRP A 10 -11.45 -12.16 -0.19
C TRP A 10 -10.97 -12.70 -1.54
N ARG A 11 -11.20 -13.98 -1.84
CA ARG A 11 -10.84 -14.56 -3.15
C ARG A 11 -11.57 -13.89 -4.32
N ARG A 12 -12.78 -13.37 -4.10
CA ARG A 12 -13.55 -12.64 -5.11
C ARG A 12 -13.21 -11.14 -5.15
N GLY A 13 -12.33 -10.64 -4.28
CA GLY A 13 -11.98 -9.23 -4.19
C GLY A 13 -13.04 -8.36 -3.52
N GLU A 14 -13.99 -8.95 -2.79
CA GLU A 14 -15.08 -8.24 -2.10
C GLU A 14 -14.64 -7.65 -0.75
N VAL A 15 -13.52 -8.14 -0.20
CA VAL A 15 -12.88 -7.61 1.02
C VAL A 15 -11.36 -7.62 0.87
N THR A 16 -10.71 -6.67 1.54
CA THR A 16 -9.26 -6.51 1.61
C THR A 16 -8.65 -7.31 2.76
N LEU A 17 -7.34 -7.53 2.72
CA LEU A 17 -6.63 -8.15 3.84
C LEU A 17 -6.66 -7.25 5.09
N ALA A 18 -6.68 -5.93 4.91
CA ALA A 18 -6.86 -4.97 6.01
C ALA A 18 -8.17 -5.22 6.74
N GLU A 19 -9.30 -5.33 6.02
CA GLU A 19 -10.62 -5.61 6.61
C GLU A 19 -10.66 -6.98 7.30
N LEU A 20 -10.06 -8.01 6.69
CA LEU A 20 -9.97 -9.35 7.29
C LEU A 20 -9.19 -9.36 8.61
N ARG A 21 -8.16 -8.52 8.72
CA ARG A 21 -7.28 -8.43 9.88
C ARG A 21 -7.76 -7.40 10.91
N GLY A 22 -8.87 -6.71 10.62
CA GLY A 22 -9.38 -5.64 11.48
C GLY A 22 -8.46 -4.42 11.53
N ILE A 23 -7.62 -4.22 10.51
CA ILE A 23 -6.76 -3.05 10.41
C ILE A 23 -7.61 -1.86 10.00
N THR A 24 -7.57 -0.82 10.81
CA THR A 24 -8.37 0.38 10.63
C THR A 24 -7.74 1.34 9.61
N PRO A 25 -8.54 2.23 9.00
CA PRO A 25 -7.99 3.31 8.16
C PRO A 25 -6.97 4.19 8.89
N ALA A 26 -7.12 4.38 10.19
CA ALA A 26 -6.19 5.15 11.01
C ALA A 26 -4.83 4.44 11.17
N GLU A 27 -4.82 3.13 11.35
CA GLU A 27 -3.58 2.33 11.38
C GLU A 27 -2.87 2.32 10.02
N MET A 28 -3.63 2.22 8.92
CA MET A 28 -3.09 2.34 7.56
C MET A 28 -2.44 3.73 7.34
N GLU A 29 -3.08 4.79 7.81
CA GLU A 29 -2.55 6.16 7.69
C GLU A 29 -1.30 6.36 8.56
N ALA A 30 -1.29 5.82 9.78
CA ALA A 30 -0.11 5.86 10.65
C ALA A 30 1.10 5.17 10.01
N ALA A 31 0.89 4.03 9.36
CA ALA A 31 1.94 3.33 8.62
C ALA A 31 2.44 4.12 7.40
N ARG A 32 1.55 4.78 6.63
CA ARG A 32 1.96 5.69 5.54
C ARG A 32 2.79 6.85 6.06
N ALA A 33 2.38 7.47 7.17
CA ALA A 33 3.12 8.55 7.80
C ALA A 33 4.51 8.08 8.29
N ALA A 34 4.62 6.86 8.81
CA ALA A 34 5.90 6.26 9.19
C ALA A 34 6.81 6.04 7.97
N ALA A 35 6.28 5.48 6.88
CA ALA A 35 7.03 5.33 5.63
C ALA A 35 7.50 6.69 5.07
N GLY A 36 6.65 7.72 5.10
CA GLY A 36 7.02 9.07 4.70
C GLY A 36 8.18 9.65 5.51
N LYS A 37 8.22 9.42 6.83
CA LYS A 37 9.35 9.82 7.69
C LYS A 37 10.64 9.07 7.33
N LEU A 38 10.55 7.77 7.05
CA LEU A 38 11.69 6.98 6.60
C LEU A 38 12.23 7.48 5.26
N MET A 39 11.34 7.82 4.32
CA MET A 39 11.73 8.42 3.04
C MET A 39 12.45 9.77 3.20
N GLN A 40 11.99 10.61 4.14
CA GLN A 40 12.64 11.88 4.47
C GLN A 40 14.02 11.67 5.10
N ALA A 41 14.18 10.61 5.90
CA ALA A 41 15.46 10.23 6.52
C ALA A 41 16.41 9.50 5.55
N GLY A 42 16.00 9.22 4.31
CA GLY A 42 16.79 8.46 3.33
C GLY A 42 16.79 6.94 3.56
N ALA A 43 16.02 6.44 4.53
CA ALA A 43 15.80 5.02 4.80
C ALA A 43 14.81 4.43 3.79
N LEU A 44 15.20 4.44 2.51
CA LEU A 44 14.31 4.11 1.39
C LEU A 44 13.95 2.63 1.35
N ARG A 45 14.77 1.73 1.91
CA ARG A 45 14.50 0.29 1.93
C ARG A 45 13.38 -0.03 2.92
N GLU A 46 13.49 0.50 4.12
CA GLU A 46 12.53 0.32 5.20
C GLU A 46 11.19 0.94 4.83
N ALA A 47 11.20 2.10 4.18
CA ALA A 47 10.00 2.72 3.65
C ALA A 47 9.29 1.82 2.60
N GLU A 48 10.06 1.19 1.70
CA GLU A 48 9.50 0.30 0.68
C GLU A 48 8.84 -0.92 1.30
N GLU A 49 9.47 -1.55 2.30
CA GLU A 49 8.91 -2.72 2.98
C GLU A 49 7.54 -2.41 3.61
N ILE A 50 7.40 -1.23 4.23
CA ILE A 50 6.11 -0.76 4.78
C ILE A 50 5.10 -0.50 3.66
N LEU A 51 5.47 0.25 2.62
CA LEU A 51 4.56 0.63 1.54
C LEU A 51 4.11 -0.58 0.72
N ALA A 52 4.99 -1.54 0.45
CA ALA A 52 4.64 -2.80 -0.20
C ALA A 52 3.67 -3.62 0.66
N GLY A 53 3.88 -3.64 1.98
CA GLY A 53 2.93 -4.20 2.93
C GLY A 53 1.56 -3.53 2.82
N LEU A 54 1.50 -2.20 2.87
CA LEU A 54 0.23 -1.47 2.75
C LEU A 54 -0.50 -1.75 1.43
N ALA A 55 0.25 -1.81 0.32
CA ALA A 55 -0.31 -2.12 -1.00
C ALA A 55 -0.87 -3.54 -1.08
N LEU A 56 -0.23 -4.51 -0.41
CA LEU A 56 -0.74 -5.87 -0.29
C LEU A 56 -2.00 -5.92 0.59
N TYR A 57 -2.02 -5.16 1.69
CA TYR A 57 -3.12 -5.20 2.65
C TYR A 57 -4.39 -4.53 2.13
N ASP A 58 -4.25 -3.40 1.44
CA ASP A 58 -5.33 -2.70 0.76
C ASP A 58 -4.81 -2.04 -0.53
N PRO A 59 -4.96 -2.71 -1.69
CA PRO A 59 -4.47 -2.20 -2.97
C PRO A 59 -5.31 -1.06 -3.53
N PHE A 60 -6.46 -0.72 -2.95
CA PHE A 60 -7.34 0.34 -3.45
C PHE A 60 -7.00 1.72 -2.88
N GLN A 61 -5.99 1.80 -2.01
CA GLN A 61 -5.53 3.06 -1.44
C GLN A 61 -4.57 3.79 -2.39
N SER A 62 -5.10 4.69 -3.22
CA SER A 62 -4.29 5.52 -4.15
C SER A 62 -3.11 6.24 -3.47
N ALA A 63 -3.25 6.62 -2.19
CA ALA A 63 -2.20 7.25 -1.41
C ALA A 63 -0.93 6.37 -1.26
N THR A 64 -1.09 5.06 -1.09
CA THR A 64 0.04 4.12 -0.97
C THR A 64 0.85 4.08 -2.27
N TRP A 65 0.17 4.04 -3.42
CA TRP A 65 0.81 4.01 -4.74
C TRP A 65 1.55 5.30 -5.07
N ARG A 66 1.02 6.47 -4.67
CA ARG A 66 1.73 7.76 -4.81
C ARG A 66 3.02 7.80 -4.00
N LEU A 67 3.04 7.20 -2.81
CA LEU A 67 4.25 7.11 -1.99
C LEU A 67 5.27 6.13 -2.60
N LEU A 68 4.82 5.01 -3.18
CA LEU A 68 5.70 4.12 -3.95
C LEU A 68 6.27 4.81 -5.19
N GLU A 69 5.47 5.60 -5.92
CA GLU A 69 5.98 6.44 -7.01
C GLU A 69 7.12 7.35 -6.52
N ASP A 70 6.89 8.14 -5.47
CA ASP A 70 7.91 9.08 -4.94
C ASP A 70 9.16 8.33 -4.46
N LEU A 71 8.99 7.21 -3.76
CA LEU A 71 10.09 6.37 -3.31
C LEU A 71 10.98 5.92 -4.47
N TYR A 72 10.38 5.44 -5.55
CA TYR A 72 11.12 4.94 -6.71
C TYR A 72 11.72 6.06 -7.56
N ARG A 73 11.11 7.26 -7.59
CA ARG A 73 11.75 8.47 -8.14
C ARG A 73 13.01 8.83 -7.38
N ARG A 74 12.98 8.81 -6.05
CA ARG A 74 14.15 9.10 -5.20
C ARG A 74 15.29 8.09 -5.39
N ARG A 75 14.98 6.83 -5.72
CA ARG A 75 15.96 5.80 -6.08
C ARG A 75 16.49 5.90 -7.52
N GLY A 76 15.97 6.83 -8.33
CA GLY A 76 16.31 6.96 -9.74
C GLY A 76 15.71 5.86 -10.64
N ASN A 77 14.82 5.01 -10.12
CA ASN A 77 14.15 3.99 -10.91
C ASN A 77 12.81 4.55 -11.43
N LEU A 78 12.90 5.24 -12.58
CA LEU A 78 11.78 5.94 -13.20
C LEU A 78 10.74 4.99 -13.82
N GLU A 79 11.14 3.78 -14.21
CA GLU A 79 10.23 2.78 -14.77
C GLU A 79 9.22 2.32 -13.71
N SER A 80 9.72 1.88 -12.55
CA SER A 80 8.87 1.50 -11.42
C SER A 80 8.06 2.69 -10.91
N ALA A 81 8.64 3.89 -10.86
CA ALA A 81 7.89 5.08 -10.49
C ALA A 81 6.68 5.33 -11.40
N ARG A 82 6.86 5.18 -12.73
CA ARG A 82 5.77 5.32 -13.70
C ARG A 82 4.71 4.25 -13.50
N LEU A 83 5.11 2.99 -13.30
CA LEU A 83 4.19 1.90 -13.00
C LEU A 83 3.30 2.21 -11.79
N PHE A 84 3.90 2.66 -10.68
CA PHE A 84 3.12 2.98 -9.47
C PHE A 84 2.26 4.23 -9.65
N CYS A 85 2.67 5.20 -10.46
CA CYS A 85 1.83 6.33 -10.84
C CYS A 85 0.57 5.86 -11.58
N ASP A 86 0.74 4.97 -12.57
CA ASP A 86 -0.35 4.46 -13.40
C ASP A 86 -1.33 3.62 -12.56
N ILE A 87 -0.82 2.76 -11.66
CA ILE A 87 -1.66 2.02 -10.69
C ILE A 87 -2.41 2.99 -9.78
N GLY A 88 -1.72 3.98 -9.22
CA GLY A 88 -2.31 4.97 -8.32
C GLY A 88 -3.43 5.79 -8.97
N ARG A 89 -3.38 6.00 -10.29
CA ARG A 89 -4.48 6.62 -11.07
C ARG A 89 -5.63 5.66 -11.33
N ALA A 90 -5.34 4.38 -11.55
CA ALA A 90 -6.36 3.37 -11.82
C ALA A 90 -7.26 3.08 -10.60
N VAL A 91 -6.75 3.32 -9.38
CA VAL A 91 -7.47 3.05 -8.12
C VAL A 91 -7.89 4.32 -7.35
N ALA A 92 -7.74 5.51 -7.94
CA ALA A 92 -8.17 6.78 -7.35
C ALA A 92 -9.60 7.13 -7.75
#